data_AF-A0A3D8J499-F1
#
_entry.id   AF-A0A3D8J499-F1
#
_cell.length_a   1.000
_cell.length_b   1.000
_cell.length_c   1.000
_cell.angle_alpha   90.00
_cell.angle_beta   90.00
_cell.angle_gamma   90.00
#
_symmetry.space_group_name_H-M   'P 1'
#
loop_
_entity.id
_entity.type
_entity.pdbx_description
1 polymer ?
#
loop_
_entity_poly.entity_id
_entity_poly.type
_entity_poly.pdbx_seq_one_letter_code
_entity_poly.pdbx_strand_id
1 'polypeptide(L)' 'MLLAWDDKYSVGNYLIDEQHKKLFELANMAGNMIGKQTDPAEIKKMLAALFEYMKTHFRDEETYM' A
#
# COMPACT_ATOMS: atom_id res chain seq x y z
N MET A 1 9.84 10.12 4.49
CA MET A 1 10.58 8.92 4.03
C MET A 1 9.90 8.46 2.75
N LEU A 2 10.65 8.17 1.70
CA LEU A 2 10.10 7.68 0.43
C LEU A 2 10.57 6.24 0.22
N LEU A 3 9.67 5.29 0.45
CA LEU A 3 9.84 3.88 0.12
C LEU A 3 9.80 3.73 -1.40
N ALA A 4 10.83 3.11 -1.97
CA ALA A 4 10.89 2.82 -3.40
C ALA A 4 10.68 1.32 -3.62
N TRP A 5 9.90 0.99 -4.65
CA TRP A 5 9.84 -0.38 -5.16
C TRP A 5 11.22 -0.80 -5.68
N ASP A 6 11.54 -2.07 -5.46
CA ASP A 6 12.76 -2.72 -5.94
C ASP A 6 12.34 -4.11 -6.42
N ASP A 7 12.91 -4.56 -7.54
CA ASP A 7 12.52 -5.82 -8.17
C ASP A 7 12.80 -7.04 -7.27
N LYS A 8 13.63 -6.90 -6.24
CA LYS A 8 13.82 -7.96 -5.22
C LYS A 8 12.55 -8.29 -4.43
N TYR A 9 11.54 -7.42 -4.44
CA TYR A 9 10.24 -7.65 -3.81
C TYR A 9 9.24 -8.38 -4.74
N SER A 10 9.57 -8.52 -6.03
CA SER A 10 8.71 -9.22 -6.98
C SER A 10 8.55 -10.69 -6.60
N VAL A 11 7.32 -11.17 -6.73
CA VAL A 11 6.98 -12.59 -6.57
C VAL A 11 6.82 -13.30 -7.93
N GLY A 12 7.19 -12.63 -9.02
CA GLY A 12 7.07 -13.16 -10.39
C GLY A 12 5.63 -13.23 -10.91
N ASN A 13 4.67 -12.62 -10.21
CA ASN A 13 3.28 -12.49 -10.65
C ASN A 13 2.96 -11.01 -10.86
N TYR A 14 2.73 -10.63 -12.11
CA TYR A 14 2.46 -9.24 -12.49
C TYR A 14 1.32 -8.60 -11.69
N LEU A 15 0.22 -9.32 -11.45
CA LEU A 15 -0.92 -8.77 -10.72
C LEU A 15 -0.56 -8.47 -9.26
N ILE A 16 0.11 -9.41 -8.60
CA ILE A 16 0.50 -9.28 -7.20
C ILE A 16 1.59 -8.22 -7.03
N ASP A 17 2.55 -8.15 -7.96
CA ASP A 17 3.61 -7.13 -7.95
C ASP A 17 3.04 -5.71 -8.09
N GLU A 18 2.04 -5.52 -8.97
CA GLU A 18 1.35 -4.23 -9.08
C GLU A 18 0.58 -3.89 -7.79
N GLN A 19 0.04 -4.90 -7.10
CA GLN A 19 -0.59 -4.69 -5.80
C GLN A 19 0.40 -4.29 -4.72
N HIS A 20 1.58 -4.92 -4.66
CA HIS A 20 2.62 -4.50 -3.74
C HIS A 20 3.08 -3.06 -4.02
N LYS A 21 3.30 -2.68 -5.29
CA LYS A 21 3.65 -1.29 -5.65
C LYS A 21 2.61 -0.29 -5.14
N LYS A 22 1.32 -0.63 -5.22
CA LYS A 22 0.25 0.22 -4.68
C LYS A 22 0.32 0.36 -3.16
N LEU A 23 0.70 -0.69 -2.44
CA LEU A 23 0.97 -0.61 -0.99
C LEU A 23 2.15 0.32 -0.68
N PHE A 24 3.21 0.33 -1.50
CA PHE A 24 4.32 1.29 -1.36
C PHE A 24 3.85 2.74 -1.57
N GLU A 25 2.97 3.01 -2.55
CA GLU A 25 2.36 4.33 -2.73
C GLU A 25 1.55 4.76 -1.49
N LEU A 26 0.72 3.87 -0.95
CA LEU A 26 -0.08 4.11 0.26
C LEU A 26 0.82 4.43 1.47
N ALA A 27 1.90 3.66 1.65
CA ALA A 27 2.86 3.88 2.72
C ALA A 27 3.61 5.22 2.56
N ASN A 28 3.94 5.63 1.33
CA ASN A 28 4.52 6.94 1.04
C ASN A 28 3.57 8.09 1.33
N MET A 29 2.29 7.95 0.98
CA MET A 29 1.27 8.94 1.32
C MET A 29 1.15 9.11 2.84
N ALA A 30 1.12 8.01 3.60
CA ALA A 30 1.15 8.05 5.06
C ALA A 30 2.44 8.71 5.60
N GLY A 31 3.60 8.34 5.05
CA GLY A 31 4.90 8.91 5.42
C GLY A 31 4.99 10.41 5.17
N ASN A 32 4.29 10.93 4.17
CA ASN A 32 4.23 12.36 3.85
C ASN A 32 3.34 13.17 4.82
N MET A 33 2.49 12.52 5.60
CA MET A 33 1.65 13.14 6.64
C MET A 33 2.39 13.26 7.97
N ILE A 34 3.43 12.43 8.20
CA ILE A 34 4.22 12.44 9.44
C ILE A 34 4.90 13.81 9.60
N GLY A 35 4.79 14.39 10.80
CA GLY A 35 5.40 15.67 11.14
C GLY A 35 4.72 16.89 10.54
N LYS A 36 3.58 16.72 9.86
CA LYS A 36 2.74 17.81 9.36
C LYS A 36 1.46 17.90 10.19
N GLN A 37 0.87 19.10 10.23
CA GLN A 37 -0.50 19.24 10.70
C GLN A 37 -1.43 18.64 9.63
N THR A 38 -1.85 17.40 9.83
CA THR A 38 -2.78 16.70 8.94
C THR A 38 -4.13 16.57 9.62
N ASP A 39 -5.20 16.81 8.87
CA ASP A 39 -6.58 16.62 9.34
C ASP A 39 -6.79 15.14 9.75
N PRO A 40 -7.26 14.86 10.98
CA PRO A 40 -7.63 13.50 11.38
C PRO A 40 -8.57 12.78 10.40
N ALA A 41 -9.43 13.50 9.69
CA ALA A 41 -10.30 12.92 8.67
C ALA A 41 -9.52 12.37 7.48
N GLU A 42 -8.46 13.05 7.05
CA GLU A 42 -7.58 12.60 5.96
C GLU A 42 -6.76 11.38 6.38
N ILE A 43 -6.27 11.35 7.63
CA ILE A 43 -5.59 10.17 8.19
C ILE A 43 -6.54 8.96 8.19
N LYS A 44 -7.80 9.17 8.63
CA LYS A 44 -8.81 8.10 8.65
C LYS A 44 -9.15 7.59 7.26
N LYS A 45 -9.30 8.48 6.26
CA LYS A 45 -9.53 8.08 4.86
C LYS A 45 -8.37 7.26 4.31
N MET A 46 -7.13 7.67 4.57
CA MET A 46 -5.94 6.94 4.13
C MET A 46 -5.89 5.54 4.76
N LEU A 47 -6.12 5.43 6.08
CA LEU A 47 -6.16 4.13 6.75
C LEU A 47 -7.28 3.24 6.21
N ALA A 48 -8.47 3.79 5.97
CA ALA A 48 -9.58 3.03 5.36
C ALA A 48 -9.20 2.51 3.96
N ALA A 49 -8.57 3.34 3.13
CA ALA A 49 -8.09 2.93 1.81
C ALA A 49 -7.05 1.80 1.91
N LEU A 50 -6.12 1.88 2.87
CA LEU A 50 -5.14 0.82 3.13
C LEU A 50 -5.83 -0.49 3.53
N PHE A 51 -6.77 -0.46 4.48
CA PHE A 51 -7.47 -1.67 4.93
C PHE A 51 -8.31 -2.32 3.84
N GLU A 52 -9.03 -1.53 3.05
CA GLU A 52 -9.80 -2.08 1.93
C GLU A 52 -8.88 -2.69 0.87
N TYR A 53 -7.75 -2.03 0.57
CA TYR A 53 -6.81 -2.54 -0.41
C TYR A 53 -6.10 -3.82 0.04
N MET A 54 -5.72 -3.92 1.32
CA MET A 54 -5.11 -5.13 1.88
C MET A 54 -6.03 -6.35 1.76
N LYS A 55 -7.35 -6.18 1.93
CA LYS A 55 -8.31 -7.29 1.75
C LYS A 55 -8.28 -7.83 0.32
N THR A 56 -8.29 -6.93 -0.68
CA THR A 56 -8.20 -7.34 -2.09
C THR A 56 -6.87 -8.01 -2.37
N HIS A 57 -5.77 -7.44 -1.88
CA HIS A 57 -4.44 -7.97 -2.06
C HIS A 57 -4.29 -9.40 -1.52
N PHE A 58 -4.64 -9.62 -0.24
CA PHE A 58 -4.53 -10.96 0.36
C PHE A 58 -5.44 -11.97 -0.31
N ARG A 59 -6.67 -11.60 -0.67
CA ARG A 59 -7.58 -12.50 -1.39
C ARG A 59 -6.97 -12.95 -2.73
N ASP A 60 -6.35 -12.04 -3.46
CA ASP A 60 -5.77 -12.35 -4.78
C ASP A 60 -4.49 -13.19 -4.63
N GLU A 61 -3.67 -12.95 -3.59
CA GLU A 61 -2.55 -13.83 -3.22
C GLU A 61 -3.02 -15.23 -2.81
N GLU A 62 -4.02 -15.34 -1.94
CA GLU A 62 -4.61 -16.61 -1.48
C GLU A 62 -5.22 -17.42 -2.64
N THR A 63 -5.73 -16.74 -3.67
CA THR A 63 -6.29 -17.40 -4.86
C THR A 63 -5.19 -17.90 -5.81
N TYR A 64 -4.02 -17.26 -5.78
CA TYR A 64 -2.87 -17.64 -6.62
C TYR A 64 -2.08 -18.83 -6.05
N MET A 65 -2.11 -19.02 -4.72
CA MET A 65 -1.49 -20.13 -4.00
C MET A 65 -2.27 -21.44 -4.13
#